data_AF-A0A7C5NW74-F1
#
_entry.id   AF-A0A7C5NW74-F1
#
_cell.length_a   1.000
_cell.length_b   1.000
_cell.length_c   1.000
_cell.angle_alpha   90.00
_cell.angle_beta   90.00
_cell.angle_gamma   90.00
#
_symmetry.space_group_name_H-M   'P 1'
#
loop_
_entity.id
_entity.type
_entity.pdbx_description
1 polymer ?
#
loop_
_entity_poly.entity_id
_entity_poly.type
_entity_poly.pdbx_seq_one_letter_code
_entity_poly.pdbx_strand_id
1 'polypeptide(L)'
;MNINKKIFLTLSILTLLLIQLGSLSISKIVHANSEHYDFLIIAHENFIEPLRELAEWKTRTGMPTYVVSWQAYNRSYTWLWDAPERIKWGIKLMHEIHGVKYVMLVGDSDMFPVRYTMTDRKANDSTPGGQRFGYGAYYAGDLYYADLYKQDGSFDNWDYNGNHLYGELHGEWFTNDFINWDRIDMIPDVAVGRLPAATRQEVENYVEKVIAYETNSRGETRIASTEE
;
A
#
# COMPACT_ATOMS: atom_id res chain seq x y z
N MET A 1 -1.26 -51.98 -21.88
CA MET A 1 -1.58 -50.63 -21.35
C MET A 1 -2.57 -49.97 -22.30
N ASN A 2 -3.79 -49.70 -21.82
CA ASN A 2 -4.96 -49.35 -22.63
C ASN A 2 -4.72 -48.04 -23.41
N ILE A 3 -5.05 -48.00 -24.71
CA ILE A 3 -4.78 -46.87 -25.63
C ILE A 3 -5.31 -45.54 -25.06
N ASN A 4 -6.47 -45.60 -24.39
CA ASN A 4 -7.09 -44.45 -23.73
C ASN A 4 -6.22 -43.85 -22.59
N LYS A 5 -5.44 -44.67 -21.86
CA LYS A 5 -4.53 -44.17 -20.81
C LYS A 5 -3.32 -43.45 -21.40
N LYS A 6 -2.82 -43.87 -22.56
CA LYS A 6 -1.71 -43.18 -23.26
C LYS A 6 -2.16 -41.81 -23.78
N ILE A 7 -3.35 -41.74 -24.38
CA ILE A 7 -3.94 -40.48 -24.88
C ILE A 7 -4.13 -39.48 -23.73
N PHE A 8 -4.71 -39.92 -22.62
CA PHE A 8 -4.94 -39.06 -21.45
C PHE A 8 -3.64 -38.50 -20.85
N LEU A 9 -2.60 -39.35 -20.75
CA LEU A 9 -1.29 -38.94 -20.24
C LEU A 9 -0.61 -37.93 -21.18
N THR A 10 -0.69 -38.13 -22.51
CA THR A 10 -0.11 -37.20 -23.49
C THR A 10 -0.81 -35.84 -23.50
N LEU A 11 -2.14 -35.80 -23.36
CA LEU A 11 -2.90 -34.56 -23.25
C LEU A 11 -2.55 -33.79 -21.97
N SER A 12 -2.40 -34.49 -20.84
CA SER A 12 -2.03 -33.86 -19.56
C SER A 12 -0.60 -33.31 -19.54
N ILE A 13 0.35 -33.97 -20.22
CA ILE A 13 1.72 -33.47 -20.36
C ILE A 13 1.73 -32.26 -21.28
N LEU A 14 0.97 -32.30 -22.38
CA LEU A 14 0.86 -31.18 -23.32
C LEU A 14 0.23 -29.93 -22.66
N THR A 15 -0.80 -30.10 -21.83
CA THR A 15 -1.39 -28.98 -21.08
C THR A 15 -0.43 -28.42 -20.03
N LEU A 16 0.33 -29.28 -19.31
CA LEU A 16 1.37 -28.79 -18.40
C LEU A 16 2.48 -28.03 -19.13
N LEU A 17 2.89 -28.52 -20.30
CA LEU A 17 3.91 -27.86 -21.13
C LEU A 17 3.41 -26.50 -21.63
N LEU A 18 2.15 -26.40 -22.03
CA LEU A 18 1.51 -25.16 -22.46
C LEU A 18 1.40 -24.14 -21.30
N ILE A 19 1.11 -24.59 -20.09
CA ILE A 19 1.10 -23.74 -18.87
C ILE A 19 2.51 -23.26 -18.53
N GLN A 20 3.52 -24.13 -18.62
CA GLN A 20 4.93 -23.77 -18.39
C GLN A 20 5.47 -22.80 -19.46
N LEU A 21 5.12 -23.00 -20.74
CA LEU A 21 5.51 -22.10 -21.82
C LEU A 21 4.79 -20.75 -21.74
N GLY A 22 3.52 -20.73 -21.31
CA GLY A 22 2.76 -19.50 -21.05
C GLY A 22 3.35 -18.69 -19.90
N SER A 23 3.71 -19.34 -18.79
CA SER A 23 4.34 -18.68 -17.63
C SER A 23 5.74 -18.15 -17.93
N LEU A 24 6.57 -18.86 -18.71
CA LEU A 24 7.87 -18.32 -19.17
C LEU A 24 7.72 -17.11 -20.10
N SER A 25 6.70 -17.11 -20.97
CA SER A 25 6.46 -16.02 -21.91
C SER A 25 5.93 -14.77 -21.21
N ILE A 26 5.03 -14.94 -20.23
CA ILE A 26 4.56 -13.85 -19.36
C ILE A 26 5.73 -13.30 -18.54
N SER A 27 6.56 -14.16 -17.94
CA SER A 27 7.76 -13.72 -17.23
C SER A 27 8.68 -12.90 -18.12
N LYS A 28 8.95 -13.33 -19.37
CA LYS A 28 9.80 -12.58 -20.31
C LYS A 28 9.18 -11.26 -20.77
N ILE A 29 7.86 -11.18 -20.91
CA ILE A 29 7.15 -9.94 -21.30
C ILE A 29 7.06 -8.97 -20.13
N VAL A 30 6.86 -9.45 -18.90
CA VAL A 30 6.93 -8.62 -17.68
C VAL A 30 8.35 -8.13 -17.42
N HIS A 31 9.38 -8.93 -17.77
CA HIS A 31 10.78 -8.49 -17.75
C HIS A 31 11.16 -7.62 -18.97
N ALA A 32 10.26 -7.43 -19.94
CA ALA A 32 10.45 -6.44 -21.00
C ALA A 32 10.07 -5.05 -20.46
N ASN A 33 10.99 -4.47 -19.68
CA ASN A 33 11.05 -3.06 -19.27
C ASN A 33 9.76 -2.52 -18.61
N SER A 34 9.31 -3.11 -17.49
CA SER A 34 8.48 -2.33 -16.56
C SER A 34 9.28 -1.09 -16.12
N GLU A 35 8.67 0.09 -16.17
CA GLU A 35 9.32 1.31 -15.68
C GLU A 35 9.66 1.15 -14.20
N HIS A 36 10.90 1.42 -13.82
CA HIS A 36 11.34 1.27 -12.43
C HIS A 36 11.04 2.54 -11.63
N TYR A 37 10.43 2.38 -10.46
CA TYR A 37 10.11 3.45 -9.53
C TYR A 37 10.64 3.10 -8.14
N ASP A 38 11.48 3.96 -7.55
CA ASP A 38 11.91 3.78 -6.16
C ASP A 38 10.88 4.34 -5.16
N PHE A 39 10.18 5.41 -5.55
CA PHE A 39 9.28 6.18 -4.70
C PHE A 39 7.85 6.25 -5.25
N LEU A 40 6.88 5.90 -4.42
CA LEU A 40 5.45 5.97 -4.74
C LEU A 40 4.79 7.03 -3.87
N ILE A 41 4.07 7.95 -4.50
CA ILE A 41 3.23 8.92 -3.80
C ILE A 41 1.77 8.53 -4.04
N ILE A 42 1.03 8.27 -2.96
CA ILE A 42 -0.39 7.95 -3.00
C ILE A 42 -1.15 9.09 -2.33
N ALA A 43 -2.12 9.68 -3.02
CA ALA A 43 -2.82 10.86 -2.53
C ALA A 43 -4.32 10.83 -2.81
N HIS A 44 -5.08 11.74 -2.20
CA HIS A 44 -6.41 12.09 -2.70
C HIS A 44 -6.28 12.73 -4.09
N GLU A 45 -7.22 12.48 -5.02
CA GLU A 45 -7.16 13.00 -6.39
C GLU A 45 -6.99 14.54 -6.49
N ASN A 46 -7.60 15.30 -5.58
CA ASN A 46 -7.41 16.75 -5.42
C ASN A 46 -5.95 17.21 -5.18
N PHE A 47 -5.06 16.32 -4.74
CA PHE A 47 -3.66 16.62 -4.43
C PHE A 47 -2.69 16.15 -5.52
N ILE A 48 -3.17 15.49 -6.57
CA ILE A 48 -2.29 14.90 -7.59
C ILE A 48 -1.50 15.97 -8.34
N GLU A 49 -2.16 17.01 -8.83
CA GLU A 49 -1.51 18.09 -9.57
C GLU A 49 -0.34 18.76 -8.82
N PRO A 50 -0.49 19.26 -7.58
CA PRO A 50 0.64 19.84 -6.85
C PRO A 50 1.75 18.82 -6.52
N LEU A 51 1.45 17.52 -6.46
CA LEU A 51 2.46 16.48 -6.24
C LEU A 51 3.27 16.13 -7.50
N ARG A 52 2.84 16.55 -8.70
CA ARG A 52 3.59 16.31 -9.94
C ARG A 52 4.95 16.99 -9.92
N GLU A 53 5.01 18.25 -9.45
CA GLU A 53 6.27 18.98 -9.32
C GLU A 53 7.26 18.25 -8.40
N LEU A 54 6.76 17.71 -7.27
CA LEU A 54 7.60 16.92 -6.36
C LEU A 54 8.10 15.64 -7.04
N ALA A 55 7.26 14.92 -7.76
CA ALA A 55 7.65 13.69 -8.44
C ALA A 55 8.67 13.92 -9.55
N GLU A 56 8.51 14.99 -10.32
CA GLU A 56 9.48 15.42 -11.33
C GLU A 56 10.81 15.81 -10.70
N TRP A 57 10.77 16.59 -9.61
CA TRP A 57 11.97 16.95 -8.85
C TRP A 57 12.69 15.72 -8.32
N LYS A 58 11.99 14.80 -7.63
CA LYS A 58 12.56 13.56 -7.09
C LYS A 58 13.16 12.68 -8.19
N THR A 59 12.45 12.53 -9.31
CA THR A 59 12.93 11.75 -10.46
C THR A 59 14.19 12.34 -11.04
N ARG A 60 14.21 13.66 -11.31
CA ARG A 60 15.40 14.37 -11.83
C ARG A 60 16.58 14.29 -10.86
N THR A 61 16.30 14.24 -9.56
CA THR A 61 17.31 14.22 -8.51
C THR A 61 17.76 12.82 -8.08
N GLY A 62 17.34 11.78 -8.82
CA GLY A 62 17.87 10.42 -8.70
C GLY A 62 16.95 9.42 -7.98
N MET A 63 15.68 9.77 -7.77
CA MET A 63 14.66 8.91 -7.17
C MET A 63 13.43 8.85 -8.07
N PRO A 64 13.40 7.94 -9.06
CA PRO A 64 12.25 7.76 -9.95
C PRO A 64 10.95 7.61 -9.16
N THR A 65 10.02 8.54 -9.39
CA THR A 65 8.83 8.71 -8.55
C THR A 65 7.54 8.59 -9.38
N TYR A 66 6.59 7.81 -8.88
CA TYR A 66 5.25 7.69 -9.44
C TYR A 66 4.22 8.30 -8.50
N VAL A 67 3.23 9.02 -9.05
CA VAL A 67 2.12 9.61 -8.29
C VAL A 67 0.81 8.96 -8.72
N VAL A 68 0.00 8.53 -7.77
CA VAL A 68 -1.29 7.89 -8.02
C VAL A 68 -2.33 8.32 -7.00
N SER A 69 -3.60 8.39 -7.39
CA SER A 69 -4.67 8.61 -6.43
C SER A 69 -5.13 7.30 -5.80
N TRP A 70 -5.39 7.30 -4.49
CA TRP A 70 -5.96 6.11 -3.85
C TRP A 70 -7.35 5.78 -4.42
N GLN A 71 -8.09 6.78 -4.91
CA GLN A 71 -9.36 6.57 -5.61
C GLN A 71 -9.19 5.72 -6.89
N ALA A 72 -8.03 5.79 -7.56
CA ALA A 72 -7.73 4.91 -8.68
C ALA A 72 -7.71 3.44 -8.24
N TYR A 73 -7.02 3.13 -7.13
CA TYR A 73 -7.04 1.78 -6.55
C TYR A 73 -8.44 1.33 -6.14
N ASN A 74 -9.25 2.24 -5.58
CA ASN A 74 -10.64 1.92 -5.25
C ASN A 74 -11.49 1.54 -6.46
N ARG A 75 -11.25 2.16 -7.62
CA ARG A 75 -11.92 1.84 -8.88
C ARG A 75 -11.36 0.57 -9.52
N SER A 76 -10.08 0.29 -9.34
CA SER A 76 -9.38 -0.85 -9.96
C SER A 76 -9.55 -2.16 -9.21
N TYR A 77 -9.63 -2.14 -7.88
CA TYR A 77 -9.57 -3.35 -7.03
C TYR A 77 -10.88 -3.57 -6.25
N THR A 78 -12.01 -3.46 -6.94
CA THR A 78 -13.35 -3.55 -6.33
C THR A 78 -13.70 -4.90 -5.72
N TRP A 79 -12.91 -5.94 -6.02
CA TRP A 79 -13.05 -7.28 -5.43
C TRP A 79 -12.42 -7.42 -4.04
N LEU A 80 -11.65 -6.42 -3.57
CA LEU A 80 -11.14 -6.35 -2.19
C LEU A 80 -12.11 -5.56 -1.31
N TRP A 81 -12.07 -5.81 0.00
CA TRP A 81 -13.11 -5.41 0.93
C TRP A 81 -13.29 -3.88 1.01
N ASP A 82 -12.21 -3.15 1.31
CA ASP A 82 -12.27 -1.72 1.59
C ASP A 82 -11.08 -0.93 1.02
N ALA A 83 -11.10 0.39 1.22
CA ALA A 83 -10.10 1.27 0.64
C ALA A 83 -8.67 1.02 1.16
N PRO A 84 -8.41 0.83 2.48
CA PRO A 84 -7.07 0.51 2.93
C PRO A 84 -6.53 -0.79 2.35
N GLU A 85 -7.33 -1.87 2.25
CA GLU A 85 -6.87 -3.13 1.63
C GLU A 85 -6.51 -2.92 0.15
N ARG A 86 -7.30 -2.15 -0.59
CA ARG A 86 -7.05 -1.81 -2.00
C ARG A 86 -5.78 -0.97 -2.18
N ILE A 87 -5.53 -0.02 -1.28
CA ILE A 87 -4.30 0.77 -1.28
C ILE A 87 -3.09 -0.12 -1.00
N LYS A 88 -3.16 -0.97 0.02
CA LYS A 88 -2.10 -1.92 0.38
C LYS A 88 -1.79 -2.87 -0.77
N TRP A 89 -2.82 -3.37 -1.45
CA TRP A 89 -2.67 -4.18 -2.66
C TRP A 89 -1.99 -3.42 -3.80
N GLY A 90 -2.35 -2.15 -4.00
CA GLY A 90 -1.67 -1.27 -4.96
C GLY A 90 -0.18 -1.09 -4.65
N ILE A 91 0.16 -0.87 -3.38
CA ILE A 91 1.56 -0.78 -2.92
C ILE A 91 2.31 -2.08 -3.21
N LYS A 92 1.72 -3.24 -2.86
CA LYS A 92 2.28 -4.57 -3.16
C LYS A 92 2.63 -4.73 -4.65
N LEU A 93 1.70 -4.40 -5.53
CA LEU A 93 1.93 -4.50 -6.98
C LEU A 93 3.04 -3.54 -7.46
N MET A 94 3.07 -2.31 -6.95
CA MET A 94 4.12 -1.35 -7.28
C MET A 94 5.50 -1.81 -6.77
N HIS A 95 5.55 -2.43 -5.59
CA HIS A 95 6.76 -3.03 -5.05
C HIS A 95 7.26 -4.18 -5.94
N GLU A 96 6.40 -5.14 -6.26
CA GLU A 96 6.79 -6.35 -7.00
C GLU A 96 7.11 -6.09 -8.48
N ILE A 97 6.36 -5.20 -9.14
CA ILE A 97 6.46 -4.99 -10.60
C ILE A 97 7.45 -3.88 -10.94
N HIS A 98 7.50 -2.83 -10.11
CA HIS A 98 8.24 -1.61 -10.41
C HIS A 98 9.41 -1.36 -9.45
N GLY A 99 9.55 -2.15 -8.38
CA GLY A 99 10.67 -2.05 -7.44
C GLY A 99 10.52 -0.97 -6.38
N VAL A 100 9.29 -0.50 -6.11
CA VAL A 100 9.03 0.55 -5.10
C VAL A 100 9.52 0.13 -3.72
N LYS A 101 10.29 1.01 -3.08
CA LYS A 101 10.86 0.82 -1.72
C LYS A 101 10.35 1.86 -0.73
N TYR A 102 10.00 3.04 -1.23
CA TYR A 102 9.52 4.16 -0.44
C TYR A 102 8.09 4.52 -0.85
N VAL A 103 7.23 4.76 0.12
CA VAL A 103 5.83 5.15 -0.10
C VAL A 103 5.52 6.38 0.75
N MET A 104 4.94 7.40 0.13
CA MET A 104 4.40 8.57 0.82
C MET A 104 2.89 8.62 0.66
N LEU A 105 2.18 8.57 1.80
CA LEU A 105 0.74 8.75 1.89
C LEU A 105 0.45 10.24 2.05
N VAL A 106 -0.33 10.84 1.17
CA VAL A 106 -0.63 12.28 1.21
C VAL A 106 -2.11 12.51 1.48
N GLY A 107 -2.37 13.04 2.66
CA GLY A 107 -3.70 13.36 3.18
C GLY A 107 -3.79 13.10 4.67
N ASP A 108 -4.51 13.95 5.38
CA ASP A 108 -4.94 13.69 6.76
C ASP A 108 -6.05 12.63 6.79
N SER A 109 -6.47 12.20 7.98
CA SER A 109 -7.43 11.11 8.21
C SER A 109 -8.81 11.32 7.59
N ASP A 110 -9.17 12.55 7.23
CA ASP A 110 -10.37 12.90 6.46
C ASP A 110 -10.17 12.83 4.93
N MET A 111 -8.93 12.91 4.47
CA MET A 111 -8.56 12.94 3.04
C MET A 111 -7.93 11.62 2.54
N PHE A 112 -7.43 10.78 3.44
CA PHE A 112 -6.75 9.53 3.11
C PHE A 112 -7.25 8.39 4.02
N PRO A 113 -7.63 7.21 3.47
CA PRO A 113 -8.12 6.09 4.26
C PRO A 113 -7.16 5.65 5.37
N VAL A 114 -7.68 5.51 6.58
CA VAL A 114 -6.91 5.05 7.75
C VAL A 114 -7.27 3.60 8.05
N ARG A 115 -6.26 2.76 8.31
CA ARG A 115 -6.46 1.45 8.92
C ARG A 115 -6.35 1.57 10.44
N TYR A 116 -7.31 0.97 11.14
CA TYR A 116 -7.30 0.88 12.59
C TYR A 116 -7.06 -0.55 13.03
N THR A 117 -6.13 -0.75 13.98
CA THR A 117 -5.96 -2.03 14.67
C THR A 117 -6.87 -2.12 15.89
N MET A 118 -7.37 -3.31 16.21
CA MET A 118 -8.26 -3.53 17.35
C MET A 118 -7.52 -4.16 18.53
N THR A 119 -7.67 -3.60 19.73
CA THR A 119 -7.25 -4.24 20.98
C THR A 119 -8.47 -4.53 21.86
N ASP A 120 -8.48 -5.65 22.58
CA ASP A 120 -9.60 -6.13 23.41
C ASP A 120 -9.82 -5.38 24.74
N ARG A 121 -9.79 -4.05 24.71
CA ARG A 121 -9.99 -3.19 25.87
C ARG A 121 -11.46 -3.03 26.22
N LYS A 122 -11.81 -2.95 27.50
CA LYS A 122 -13.16 -2.53 27.92
C LYS A 122 -13.43 -1.13 27.37
N ALA A 123 -14.35 -0.99 26.42
CA ALA A 123 -14.67 0.28 25.81
C ALA A 123 -15.01 1.32 26.90
N ASN A 124 -14.11 2.29 27.10
CA ASN A 124 -14.33 3.48 27.91
C ASN A 124 -14.70 4.65 27.00
N ASP A 125 -15.48 4.39 25.95
CA ASP A 125 -15.88 5.48 25.08
C ASP A 125 -16.77 6.46 25.86
N SER A 126 -16.30 7.71 25.88
CA SER A 126 -16.92 8.86 26.49
C SER A 126 -17.73 9.66 25.47
N THR A 127 -18.16 9.04 24.36
CA THR A 127 -19.07 9.66 23.40
C THR A 127 -20.43 9.95 24.07
N PRO A 128 -20.87 11.23 24.13
CA PRO A 128 -22.22 11.56 24.58
C PRO A 128 -23.25 10.93 23.63
N GLY A 129 -23.92 9.87 24.08
CA GLY A 129 -25.01 9.21 23.34
C GLY A 129 -24.69 7.88 22.66
N GLY A 130 -23.46 7.35 22.79
CA GLY A 130 -23.11 6.02 22.26
C GLY A 130 -23.68 4.88 23.11
N GLN A 131 -24.47 3.99 22.50
CA GLN A 131 -24.89 2.74 23.16
C GLN A 131 -23.66 1.86 23.46
N ARG A 132 -23.56 1.42 24.72
CA ARG A 132 -22.44 0.61 25.24
C ARG A 132 -22.57 -0.85 24.84
N PHE A 133 -21.92 -1.27 23.75
CA PHE A 133 -21.76 -2.68 23.41
C PHE A 133 -20.39 -2.93 22.77
N GLY A 134 -19.40 -3.44 23.52
CA GLY A 134 -18.16 -3.95 22.92
C GLY A 134 -16.94 -4.00 23.85
N TYR A 135 -16.08 -4.99 23.61
CA TYR A 135 -14.66 -5.02 24.00
C TYR A 135 -13.90 -4.64 22.73
N GLY A 136 -13.16 -3.53 22.74
CA GLY A 136 -12.50 -3.00 21.56
C GLY A 136 -12.04 -1.55 21.73
N ALA A 137 -10.76 -1.29 21.52
CA ALA A 137 -10.19 0.04 21.27
C ALA A 137 -9.44 0.02 19.93
N TYR A 138 -9.58 1.10 19.17
CA TYR A 138 -9.09 1.19 17.80
C TYR A 138 -7.96 2.20 17.70
N TYR A 139 -6.84 1.78 17.10
CA TYR A 139 -5.63 2.59 16.98
C TYR A 139 -5.24 2.73 15.51
N ALA A 140 -5.13 3.97 15.04
CA ALA A 140 -4.68 4.24 13.68
C ALA A 140 -3.21 3.81 13.50
N GLY A 141 -2.89 3.17 12.38
CA GLY A 141 -1.52 2.74 12.10
C GLY A 141 -1.21 2.66 10.62
N ASP A 142 -0.26 3.49 10.17
CA ASP A 142 0.27 3.42 8.80
C ASP A 142 1.19 2.21 8.57
N LEU A 143 1.60 1.52 9.64
CA LEU A 143 2.32 0.25 9.56
C LEU A 143 1.57 -0.77 8.69
N TYR A 144 0.24 -0.73 8.68
CA TYR A 144 -0.59 -1.57 7.80
C TYR A 144 -0.22 -1.45 6.32
N TYR A 145 0.17 -0.26 5.86
CA TYR A 145 0.56 -0.03 4.47
C TYR A 145 2.01 -0.43 4.18
N ALA A 146 2.81 -0.69 5.21
CA ALA A 146 4.23 -0.98 5.12
C ALA A 146 4.54 -2.48 5.18
N ASP A 147 3.84 -3.21 6.05
CA ASP A 147 3.90 -4.67 6.21
C ASP A 147 2.98 -5.32 5.18
N LEU A 148 3.51 -5.79 4.05
CA LEU A 148 2.76 -6.27 2.88
C LEU A 148 2.54 -7.78 2.89
N TYR A 149 3.45 -8.54 3.49
CA TYR A 149 3.47 -9.99 3.40
C TYR A 149 3.48 -10.67 4.76
N LYS A 150 2.88 -11.86 4.79
CA LYS A 150 3.13 -12.83 5.85
C LYS A 150 4.55 -13.38 5.70
N GLN A 151 5.02 -14.06 6.75
CA GLN A 151 6.30 -14.79 6.74
C GLN A 151 6.45 -15.81 5.60
N ASP A 152 5.35 -16.33 5.05
CA ASP A 152 5.37 -17.26 3.91
C ASP A 152 5.39 -16.55 2.53
N GLY A 153 5.42 -15.22 2.52
CA GLY A 153 5.41 -14.38 1.33
C GLY A 153 4.02 -14.15 0.72
N SER A 154 2.95 -14.69 1.33
CA SER A 154 1.58 -14.38 0.90
C SER A 154 1.16 -12.97 1.36
N PHE A 155 0.20 -12.36 0.66
CA PHE A 155 -0.32 -11.03 1.03
C PHE A 155 -0.95 -11.05 2.43
N ASP A 156 -0.56 -10.12 3.29
CA ASP A 156 -1.18 -9.97 4.61
C ASP A 156 -2.23 -8.87 4.62
N ASN A 157 -3.51 -9.22 4.69
CA ASN A 157 -4.60 -8.24 4.82
C ASN A 157 -4.85 -7.80 6.28
N TRP A 158 -4.10 -8.34 7.25
CA TRP A 158 -4.27 -8.20 8.69
C TRP A 158 -5.66 -8.62 9.22
N ASP A 159 -6.36 -9.54 8.55
CA ASP A 159 -7.68 -10.05 8.95
C ASP A 159 -7.69 -11.58 8.77
N TYR A 160 -7.11 -12.30 9.73
CA TYR A 160 -6.85 -13.73 9.60
C TYR A 160 -8.14 -14.57 9.64
N ASN A 161 -9.12 -14.11 10.41
CA ASN A 161 -10.37 -14.84 10.63
C ASN A 161 -11.52 -14.32 9.72
N GLY A 162 -11.31 -13.24 8.97
CA GLY A 162 -12.30 -12.66 8.05
C GLY A 162 -13.44 -11.94 8.75
N ASN A 163 -13.24 -11.44 9.97
CA ASN A 163 -14.26 -10.73 10.75
C ASN A 163 -14.22 -9.20 10.53
N HIS A 164 -13.25 -8.71 9.75
CA HIS A 164 -13.03 -7.29 9.45
C HIS A 164 -12.68 -6.41 10.67
N LEU A 165 -12.15 -7.05 11.71
CA LEU A 165 -11.31 -6.42 12.71
C LEU A 165 -9.87 -6.71 12.30
N TYR A 166 -9.04 -5.68 12.33
CA TYR A 166 -7.71 -5.77 11.75
C TYR A 166 -6.65 -5.71 12.84
N GLY A 167 -5.56 -6.46 12.66
CA GLY A 167 -4.44 -6.50 13.60
C GLY A 167 -4.88 -6.70 15.06
N GLU A 168 -5.82 -7.64 15.26
CA GLU A 168 -6.44 -7.94 16.55
C GLU A 168 -5.39 -8.35 17.59
N LEU A 169 -5.33 -7.59 18.68
CA LEU A 169 -4.52 -7.88 19.86
C LEU A 169 -5.42 -8.21 21.06
N HIS A 170 -5.32 -9.45 21.54
CA HIS A 170 -6.00 -9.93 22.74
C HIS A 170 -5.06 -9.85 23.95
N GLY A 171 -5.60 -9.66 25.15
CA GLY A 171 -4.80 -9.71 26.38
C GLY A 171 -5.40 -9.02 27.59
N GLU A 172 -6.39 -8.14 27.42
CA GLU A 172 -7.09 -7.53 28.54
C GLU A 172 -8.37 -8.30 28.91
N TRP A 173 -9.16 -8.69 27.91
CA TRP A 173 -10.43 -9.38 28.12
C TRP A 173 -10.36 -10.86 27.71
N PHE A 174 -9.83 -11.13 26.52
CA PHE A 174 -9.67 -12.47 25.95
C PHE A 174 -8.35 -13.10 26.39
N THR A 175 -8.24 -13.37 27.70
CA THR A 175 -7.00 -13.85 28.33
C THR A 175 -6.64 -15.32 28.06
N ASN A 176 -7.56 -16.10 27.51
CA ASN A 176 -7.33 -17.51 27.14
C ASN A 176 -6.93 -17.69 25.66
N ASP A 177 -6.92 -16.61 24.87
CA ASP A 177 -6.62 -16.63 23.44
C ASP A 177 -5.16 -16.24 23.16
N PHE A 178 -4.73 -16.39 21.90
CA PHE A 178 -3.43 -15.86 21.46
C PHE A 178 -3.45 -14.34 21.46
N ILE A 179 -2.41 -13.72 22.01
CA ILE A 179 -2.26 -12.26 22.04
C ILE A 179 -2.32 -11.68 20.63
N ASN A 180 -1.55 -12.24 19.70
CA ASN A 180 -1.58 -11.85 18.29
C ASN A 180 -2.61 -12.73 17.56
N TRP A 181 -3.86 -12.26 17.53
CA TRP A 181 -4.97 -13.05 17.03
C TRP A 181 -4.99 -13.12 15.50
N ASP A 182 -4.65 -12.00 14.83
CA ASP A 182 -4.51 -11.94 13.36
C ASP A 182 -3.20 -12.46 12.80
N ARG A 183 -2.29 -12.88 13.68
CA ARG A 183 -1.01 -13.52 13.30
C ARG A 183 -0.16 -12.64 12.38
N ILE A 184 -0.23 -11.34 12.56
CA ILE A 184 0.58 -10.36 11.83
C ILE A 184 2.01 -10.38 12.35
N ASP A 185 3.03 -10.27 11.49
CA ASP A 185 4.42 -10.23 11.96
C ASP A 185 4.93 -8.81 12.24
N MET A 186 4.23 -7.79 11.71
CA MET A 186 4.50 -6.37 11.91
C MET A 186 5.86 -5.93 11.35
N ILE A 187 6.37 -6.62 10.32
CA ILE A 187 7.65 -6.32 9.67
C ILE A 187 7.38 -5.50 8.41
N PRO A 188 7.85 -4.23 8.33
CA PRO A 188 7.73 -3.45 7.11
C PRO A 188 8.52 -4.04 5.93
N ASP A 189 7.87 -4.22 4.79
CA ASP A 189 8.48 -4.59 3.50
C ASP A 189 8.87 -3.37 2.66
N VAL A 190 8.18 -2.25 2.88
CA VAL A 190 8.48 -0.94 2.28
C VAL A 190 8.52 0.14 3.36
N ALA A 191 9.30 1.19 3.12
CA ALA A 191 9.35 2.35 4.00
C ALA A 191 8.14 3.26 3.72
N VAL A 192 7.29 3.48 4.72
CA VAL A 192 6.09 4.34 4.62
C VAL A 192 6.27 5.61 5.44
N GLY A 193 5.93 6.75 4.85
CA GLY A 193 5.75 8.02 5.55
C GLY A 193 4.43 8.68 5.16
N ARG A 194 3.90 9.56 6.02
CA ARG A 194 2.69 10.34 5.74
C ARG A 194 2.96 11.83 5.74
N LEU A 195 2.44 12.51 4.72
CA LEU A 195 2.20 13.94 4.69
C LEU A 195 0.73 14.19 5.07
N PRO A 196 0.42 14.54 6.33
CA PRO A 196 -0.93 14.94 6.71
C PRO A 196 -1.24 16.31 6.08
N ALA A 197 -2.33 16.36 5.30
CA ALA A 197 -2.81 17.57 4.64
C ALA A 197 -4.32 17.45 4.41
N ALA A 198 -5.07 18.49 4.75
CA ALA A 198 -6.50 18.60 4.48
C ALA A 198 -6.76 19.43 3.21
N THR A 199 -5.79 20.25 2.78
CA THR A 199 -5.98 21.20 1.68
C THR A 199 -4.88 21.14 0.62
N ARG A 200 -5.23 21.59 -0.59
CA ARG A 200 -4.28 21.70 -1.72
C ARG A 200 -3.09 22.60 -1.37
N GLN A 201 -3.33 23.72 -0.68
CA GLN A 201 -2.30 24.67 -0.29
C GLN A 201 -1.29 24.06 0.70
N GLU A 202 -1.73 23.21 1.63
CA GLU A 202 -0.81 22.54 2.56
C GLU A 202 0.14 21.58 1.84
N VAL A 203 -0.36 20.89 0.79
CA VAL A 203 0.48 20.05 -0.07
C VAL A 203 1.48 20.91 -0.84
N GLU A 204 1.06 22.01 -1.46
CA GLU A 204 1.95 22.94 -2.17
C GLU A 204 3.04 23.48 -1.25
N ASN A 205 2.67 23.94 -0.06
CA ASN A 205 3.62 24.43 0.94
C ASN A 205 4.66 23.36 1.33
N TYR A 206 4.26 22.09 1.41
CA TYR A 206 5.20 20.99 1.67
C TYR A 206 6.15 20.78 0.49
N VAL A 207 5.62 20.71 -0.74
CA VAL A 207 6.39 20.52 -1.97
C VAL A 207 7.44 21.61 -2.11
N GLU A 208 7.04 22.88 -1.96
CA GLU A 208 7.96 24.03 -2.01
C GLU A 208 9.09 23.91 -0.97
N LYS A 209 8.78 23.53 0.27
CA LYS A 209 9.78 23.36 1.33
C LYS A 209 10.75 22.24 1.02
N VAL A 210 10.27 21.10 0.54
CA VAL A 210 11.13 19.95 0.20
C VAL A 210 12.07 20.33 -0.94
N ILE A 211 11.55 20.91 -2.01
CA ILE A 211 12.34 21.33 -3.16
C ILE A 211 13.37 22.39 -2.76
N ALA A 212 12.97 23.40 -1.97
CA ALA A 212 13.89 24.44 -1.50
C ALA A 212 15.01 23.85 -0.64
N TYR A 213 14.69 22.93 0.27
CA TYR A 213 15.67 22.26 1.12
C TYR A 213 16.66 21.42 0.30
N GLU A 214 16.16 20.63 -0.65
CA GLU A 214 16.99 19.77 -1.49
C GLU A 214 17.84 20.56 -2.50
N THR A 215 17.30 21.67 -3.02
CA THR A 215 18.04 22.60 -3.88
C THR A 215 19.24 23.21 -3.13
N ASN A 216 18.97 23.78 -1.95
CA ASN A 216 20.00 24.45 -1.14
C ASN A 216 21.08 23.49 -0.64
N SER A 217 20.69 22.27 -0.27
CA SER A 217 21.64 21.24 0.17
C SER A 217 22.51 20.69 -0.97
N ARG A 218 22.02 20.72 -2.21
CA ARG A 218 22.79 20.31 -3.41
C ARG A 218 23.66 21.44 -3.98
N GLY A 219 23.49 22.68 -3.54
CA GLY A 219 24.16 23.85 -4.12
C GLY A 219 23.66 24.21 -5.52
N GLU A 220 22.48 23.74 -5.92
CA GLU A 220 21.84 24.13 -7.17
C GLU A 220 21.19 25.53 -7.01
N THR A 221 21.47 26.48 -7.90
CA THR A 221 20.77 27.77 -7.93
C THR A 221 19.48 27.61 -8.72
N ARG A 222 18.31 27.95 -8.14
CA ARG A 222 17.05 28.03 -8.90
C ARG A 222 17.23 29.03 -10.05
N ILE A 223 17.20 28.54 -11.29
CA ILE A 223 16.99 29.41 -12.45
C ILE A 223 15.50 29.75 -12.42
N ALA A 224 15.16 30.92 -11.89
CA ALA A 224 13.81 31.44 -12.00
C ALA A 224 13.48 31.59 -13.48
N SER A 225 12.39 30.98 -13.95
CA SER A 225 11.80 31.31 -15.23
C SER A 225 11.40 32.78 -15.18
N THR A 226 12.15 33.63 -15.87
CA THR A 226 11.71 34.97 -16.21
C THR A 226 10.51 34.82 -17.14
N GLU A 227 9.32 35.08 -16.61
CA GLU A 227 8.15 35.41 -17.42
C GLU A 227 8.40 36.80 -18.03
N GLU A 228 8.43 36.87 -19.36
CA GLU A 228 8.17 38.07 -20.16
C GLU A 228 6.67 38.24 -20.38
#